data_AF-A0A1H4EVM6-F1
#
_entry.id   AF-A0A1H4EVM6-F1
#
_cell.length_a   1.000
_cell.length_b   1.000
_cell.length_c   1.000
_cell.angle_alpha   90.00
_cell.angle_beta   90.00
_cell.angle_gamma   90.00
#
_symmetry.space_group_name_H-M   'P 1'
#
loop_
_entity.id
_entity.type
_entity.pdbx_description
1 polymer ?
#
loop_
_entity_poly.entity_id
_entity_poly.type
_entity_poly.pdbx_seq_one_letter_code
_entity_poly.pdbx_strand_id
1 'polypeptide(L)'
;MKPTTRIGQIDYILQQLSHQELQTFVREKALQDTDFRDTLLICFADLLGSDTSSEPKYRQMLADMTQRHANAEGYIHANSTLHLTTAIRNVLAVARKATTPTRETIDLCLAVISDLPILANKMEDPEEHIYTLMRTACTTLWECYSVLPIERQQALFERILQEYAKPVYLDLDLDNALLSLLKDWAQRNSKRQRACLHQLEQLLKTVEHDPWRKNYLLEQTKSLLSFWKA
;
A
#
# COMPACT_ATOMS: atom_id res chain seq x y z
N MET A 1 -11.69 -31.08 28.14
CA MET A 1 -11.59 -29.88 29.01
C MET A 1 -12.05 -28.68 28.20
N LYS A 2 -12.89 -27.78 28.75
CA LYS A 2 -13.28 -26.56 28.01
C LYS A 2 -12.07 -25.61 27.92
N PRO A 3 -11.77 -25.03 26.75
CA PRO A 3 -10.64 -24.12 26.60
C PRO A 3 -10.83 -22.85 27.43
N THR A 4 -9.76 -22.36 28.05
CA THR A 4 -9.76 -21.14 28.87
C THR A 4 -9.21 -19.91 28.14
N THR A 5 -8.44 -20.11 27.07
CA THR A 5 -7.92 -19.00 26.26
C THR A 5 -8.91 -18.62 25.16
N ARG A 6 -8.95 -17.34 24.78
CA ARG A 6 -9.83 -16.85 23.71
C ARG A 6 -9.61 -17.60 22.38
N ILE A 7 -8.35 -17.82 22.01
CA ILE A 7 -7.99 -18.58 20.81
C ILE A 7 -8.49 -20.02 20.91
N GLY A 8 -8.22 -20.70 22.03
CA GLY A 8 -8.67 -22.08 22.22
C GLY A 8 -10.20 -22.21 22.22
N GLN A 9 -10.93 -21.20 22.72
CA GLN A 9 -12.39 -21.17 22.67
C GLN A 9 -12.90 -21.05 21.23
N ILE A 10 -12.28 -20.19 20.41
CA ILE A 10 -12.60 -20.05 18.99
C ILE A 10 -12.34 -21.37 18.27
N ASP A 11 -11.16 -21.97 18.45
CA ASP A 11 -10.81 -23.24 17.80
C ASP A 11 -11.77 -24.36 18.18
N TYR A 12 -12.15 -24.45 19.46
CA TYR A 12 -13.13 -25.42 19.92
C TYR A 12 -14.50 -25.20 19.26
N ILE A 13 -14.98 -23.95 19.20
CA ILE A 13 -16.26 -23.63 18.53
C ILE A 13 -16.20 -24.04 17.06
N LEU A 14 -15.13 -23.69 16.33
CA LEU A 14 -14.96 -24.01 14.92
C LEU A 14 -14.96 -25.53 14.66
N GLN A 15 -14.47 -26.33 15.61
CA GLN A 15 -14.48 -27.80 15.51
C GLN A 15 -15.86 -28.42 15.77
N GLN A 16 -16.77 -27.71 16.45
CA GLN A 16 -18.11 -28.21 16.76
C GLN A 16 -19.16 -27.79 15.73
N LEU A 17 -18.94 -26.69 15.00
CA LEU A 17 -19.87 -26.18 14.01
C LEU A 17 -19.91 -27.09 12.77
N SER A 18 -21.11 -27.38 12.29
CA SER A 18 -21.26 -27.94 10.95
C SER A 18 -20.84 -26.92 9.88
N HIS A 19 -20.50 -27.41 8.70
CA HIS A 19 -20.13 -26.55 7.58
C HIS A 19 -21.23 -25.54 7.22
N GLN A 20 -22.50 -25.95 7.32
CA GLN A 20 -23.65 -25.07 7.02
C GLN A 20 -23.83 -23.97 8.08
N GLU A 21 -23.67 -24.29 9.36
CA GLU A 21 -23.73 -23.29 10.44
C GLU A 21 -22.59 -22.28 10.31
N LEU A 22 -21.37 -22.74 10.00
CA LEU A 22 -20.23 -21.86 9.79
C LEU A 22 -20.44 -20.93 8.59
N GLN A 23 -20.91 -21.46 7.45
CA GLN A 23 -21.22 -20.65 6.27
C GLN A 23 -22.28 -19.59 6.56
N THR A 24 -23.31 -19.96 7.33
CA THR A 24 -24.40 -19.04 7.71
C THR A 24 -23.87 -17.93 8.61
N PHE A 25 -23.10 -18.29 9.64
CA PHE A 25 -22.47 -17.33 10.55
C PHE A 25 -21.55 -16.35 9.82
N VAL A 26 -20.67 -16.84 8.94
CA VAL A 26 -19.74 -16.00 8.17
C VAL A 26 -20.50 -15.05 7.26
N ARG A 27 -21.56 -15.54 6.58
CA ARG A 27 -22.40 -14.72 5.70
C ARG A 27 -23.12 -13.61 6.48
N GLU A 28 -23.79 -13.96 7.57
CA GLU A 28 -24.51 -12.99 8.40
C GLU A 28 -23.57 -11.94 9.00
N LYS A 29 -22.41 -12.39 9.50
CA LYS A 29 -21.40 -11.48 10.04
C LYS A 29 -20.86 -10.53 8.97
N ALA A 30 -20.58 -11.02 7.75
CA ALA A 30 -20.15 -10.17 6.63
C ALA A 30 -21.23 -9.18 6.15
N LEU A 31 -22.51 -9.50 6.32
CA LEU A 31 -23.59 -8.55 6.00
C LEU A 31 -23.73 -7.45 7.05
N GLN A 32 -23.37 -7.73 8.31
CA GLN A 32 -23.49 -6.80 9.43
C GLN A 32 -22.24 -5.97 9.70
N ASP A 33 -21.06 -6.48 9.33
CA ASP A 33 -19.76 -5.93 9.66
C ASP A 33 -18.94 -5.69 8.39
N THR A 34 -18.81 -4.41 8.02
CA THR A 34 -18.13 -4.00 6.78
C THR A 34 -16.64 -4.34 6.81
N ASP A 35 -15.97 -4.17 7.94
CA ASP A 35 -14.53 -4.43 8.05
C ASP A 35 -14.24 -5.93 7.94
N PHE A 36 -15.10 -6.78 8.53
CA PHE A 36 -15.04 -8.22 8.36
C PHE A 36 -15.30 -8.64 6.91
N ARG A 37 -16.31 -8.04 6.26
CA ARG A 37 -16.63 -8.30 4.86
C ARG A 37 -15.47 -7.97 3.94
N ASP A 38 -14.86 -6.81 4.10
CA ASP A 38 -13.78 -6.36 3.23
C ASP A 38 -12.54 -7.23 3.43
N THR A 39 -12.24 -7.61 4.69
CA THR A 39 -11.21 -8.61 5.02
C THR A 39 -11.45 -9.95 4.34
N LEU A 40 -12.68 -10.45 4.37
CA LEU A 40 -13.07 -11.72 3.73
C LEU A 40 -12.84 -11.63 2.21
N LEU A 41 -13.29 -10.55 1.58
CA LEU A 41 -13.18 -10.37 0.14
C LEU A 41 -11.73 -10.19 -0.33
N ILE A 42 -10.86 -9.58 0.48
CA ILE A 42 -9.42 -9.47 0.19
C ILE A 42 -8.75 -10.83 0.29
N CYS A 43 -8.94 -11.55 1.41
CA CYS A 43 -8.27 -12.82 1.67
C CYS A 43 -8.63 -13.92 0.67
N PHE A 44 -9.83 -13.87 0.08
CA PHE A 44 -10.34 -14.93 -0.80
C PHE A 44 -10.68 -14.43 -2.21
N ALA A 45 -10.05 -13.35 -2.68
CA ALA A 45 -10.36 -12.75 -3.97
C ALA A 45 -10.15 -13.70 -5.16
N ASP A 46 -9.19 -14.64 -5.07
CA ASP A 46 -8.93 -15.63 -6.12
C ASP A 46 -10.17 -16.50 -6.43
N LEU A 47 -11.06 -16.70 -5.46
CA LEU A 47 -12.32 -17.45 -5.66
C LEU A 47 -13.32 -16.69 -6.53
N LEU A 48 -13.13 -15.38 -6.72
CA LEU A 48 -14.01 -14.52 -7.52
C LEU A 48 -13.59 -14.46 -9.00
N GLY A 49 -12.48 -15.09 -9.37
CA GLY A 49 -12.12 -15.38 -10.77
C GLY A 49 -11.83 -14.16 -11.65
N SER A 50 -11.39 -13.03 -11.08
CA SER A 50 -11.11 -11.83 -11.87
C SER A 50 -9.62 -11.65 -12.16
N ASP A 51 -9.26 -11.68 -13.45
CA ASP A 51 -7.90 -11.33 -13.91
C ASP A 51 -7.64 -9.81 -13.98
N THR A 52 -8.64 -8.97 -13.71
CA THR A 52 -8.54 -7.50 -13.78
C THR A 52 -8.14 -6.87 -12.45
N SER A 53 -7.20 -5.93 -12.45
CA SER A 53 -6.71 -5.27 -11.22
C SER A 53 -7.83 -4.84 -10.28
N SER A 54 -7.67 -5.18 -9.00
CA SER A 54 -8.57 -4.81 -7.91
C SER A 54 -8.25 -3.41 -7.35
N GLU A 55 -7.22 -2.72 -7.87
CA GLU A 55 -6.80 -1.38 -7.41
C GLU A 55 -7.96 -0.38 -7.40
N PRO A 56 -8.83 -0.26 -8.42
CA PRO A 56 -9.96 0.68 -8.38
C PRO A 56 -10.97 0.38 -7.27
N LYS A 57 -11.20 -0.91 -6.98
CA LYS A 57 -12.07 -1.34 -5.87
C LYS A 57 -11.46 -0.92 -4.53
N TYR A 58 -10.15 -1.10 -4.37
CA TYR A 58 -9.46 -0.68 -3.14
C TYR A 58 -9.43 0.83 -2.97
N ARG A 59 -9.26 1.60 -4.05
CA ARG A 59 -9.38 3.05 -4.00
C ARG A 59 -10.78 3.50 -3.58
N GLN A 60 -11.83 2.85 -4.08
CA GLN A 60 -13.19 3.15 -3.62
C GLN A 60 -13.36 2.82 -2.12
N MET A 61 -12.88 1.66 -1.67
CA MET A 61 -12.91 1.29 -0.25
C MET A 61 -12.16 2.31 0.62
N LEU A 62 -10.99 2.77 0.20
CA LEU A 62 -10.22 3.82 0.90
C LEU A 62 -10.96 5.15 0.90
N ALA A 63 -11.64 5.52 -0.19
CA ALA A 63 -12.48 6.71 -0.25
C ALA A 63 -13.66 6.63 0.73
N ASP A 64 -14.33 5.47 0.82
CA ASP A 64 -15.44 5.24 1.75
C ASP A 64 -14.96 5.28 3.21
N MET A 65 -13.78 4.70 3.50
CA MET A 65 -13.13 4.83 4.80
C MET A 65 -12.85 6.30 5.12
N THR A 66 -12.24 7.03 4.19
CA THR A 66 -11.92 8.45 4.35
C THR A 66 -13.16 9.28 4.65
N GLN A 67 -14.25 9.06 3.91
CA GLN A 67 -15.50 9.79 4.08
C GLN A 67 -16.13 9.54 5.46
N ARG A 68 -16.03 8.33 6.02
CA ARG A 68 -16.52 8.02 7.38
C ARG A 68 -15.80 8.78 8.48
N HIS A 69 -14.55 9.18 8.23
CA HIS A 69 -13.69 9.87 9.21
C HIS A 69 -13.60 11.39 8.99
N ALA A 70 -14.08 11.88 7.84
CA ALA A 70 -14.11 13.29 7.51
C ALA A 70 -15.31 14.01 8.14
N ASN A 71 -15.15 15.30 8.41
CA ASN A 71 -16.22 16.20 8.83
C ASN A 71 -17.12 16.59 7.64
N ALA A 72 -18.12 17.46 7.89
CA ALA A 72 -19.05 17.92 6.85
C ALA A 72 -18.38 18.65 5.67
N GLU A 73 -17.18 19.18 5.85
CA GLU A 73 -16.39 19.89 4.83
C GLU A 73 -15.42 18.95 4.11
N GLY A 74 -15.36 17.67 4.50
CA GLY A 74 -14.46 16.68 3.92
C GLY A 74 -13.04 16.70 4.52
N TYR A 75 -12.85 17.37 5.66
CA TYR A 75 -11.57 17.47 6.38
C TYR A 75 -11.49 16.49 7.56
N ILE A 76 -10.30 15.99 7.85
CA ILE A 76 -10.03 14.98 8.87
C ILE A 76 -9.13 15.58 9.95
N HIS A 77 -9.69 15.77 11.14
CA HIS A 77 -8.95 16.27 12.31
C HIS A 77 -8.04 15.20 12.91
N ALA A 78 -7.01 15.61 13.65
CA ALA A 78 -5.98 14.72 14.19
C ALA A 78 -6.51 13.48 14.94
N ASN A 79 -7.59 13.62 15.73
CA ASN A 79 -8.19 12.45 16.42
C ASN A 79 -8.76 11.42 15.42
N SER A 80 -9.41 11.88 14.36
CA SER A 80 -9.94 11.00 13.30
C SER A 80 -8.84 10.43 12.42
N THR A 81 -7.73 11.16 12.24
CA THR A 81 -6.54 10.71 11.52
C THR A 81 -6.01 9.40 12.08
N LEU A 82 -5.80 9.31 13.40
CA LEU A 82 -5.27 8.10 14.03
C LEU A 82 -6.18 6.89 13.77
N HIS A 83 -7.50 7.08 13.85
CA HIS A 83 -8.47 6.01 13.60
C HIS A 83 -8.45 5.56 12.14
N LEU A 84 -8.49 6.50 11.19
CA LEU A 84 -8.44 6.19 9.76
C LEU A 84 -7.15 5.46 9.39
N THR A 85 -6.00 6.00 9.79
CA THR A 85 -4.69 5.43 9.43
C THR A 85 -4.46 4.07 10.09
N THR A 86 -4.98 3.86 11.32
CA THR A 86 -5.01 2.54 11.95
C THR A 86 -5.87 1.55 11.17
N ALA A 87 -7.04 1.98 10.69
CA ALA A 87 -7.89 1.12 9.86
C ALA A 87 -7.19 0.74 8.55
N ILE A 88 -6.56 1.70 7.85
CA ILE A 88 -5.78 1.42 6.62
C ILE A 88 -4.62 0.45 6.92
N ARG A 89 -3.90 0.64 8.02
CA ARG A 89 -2.84 -0.29 8.46
C ARG A 89 -3.37 -1.70 8.70
N ASN A 90 -4.55 -1.84 9.30
CA ASN A 90 -5.16 -3.14 9.54
C ASN A 90 -5.50 -3.84 8.22
N VAL A 91 -6.02 -3.11 7.22
CA VAL A 91 -6.28 -3.66 5.88
C VAL A 91 -4.98 -4.10 5.22
N LEU A 92 -3.91 -3.29 5.26
CA LEU A 92 -2.59 -3.68 4.75
C LEU A 92 -2.03 -4.92 5.47
N ALA A 93 -2.20 -5.01 6.79
CA ALA A 93 -1.76 -6.17 7.57
C ALA A 93 -2.53 -7.44 7.21
N VAL A 94 -3.83 -7.32 6.90
CA VAL A 94 -4.64 -8.42 6.35
C VAL A 94 -4.10 -8.84 4.99
N ALA A 95 -3.81 -7.89 4.12
CA ALA A 95 -3.34 -8.19 2.77
C ALA A 95 -1.96 -8.87 2.75
N ARG A 96 -1.16 -8.73 3.81
CA ARG A 96 0.14 -9.38 3.98
C ARG A 96 0.04 -10.83 4.51
N LYS A 97 -1.15 -11.31 4.88
CA LYS A 97 -1.34 -12.70 5.35
C LYS A 97 -1.03 -13.70 4.24
N ALA A 98 -0.51 -14.87 4.61
CA ALA A 98 -0.17 -15.95 3.68
C ALA A 98 -1.36 -16.48 2.85
N THR A 99 -2.59 -16.28 3.35
CA THR A 99 -3.82 -16.65 2.64
C THR A 99 -4.20 -15.67 1.54
N THR A 100 -3.67 -14.45 1.57
CA THR A 100 -4.04 -13.41 0.61
C THR A 100 -3.25 -13.60 -0.68
N PRO A 101 -3.92 -13.57 -1.85
CA PRO A 101 -3.23 -13.63 -3.13
C PRO A 101 -2.27 -12.45 -3.29
N THR A 102 -1.02 -12.71 -3.72
CA THR A 102 0.01 -11.66 -3.87
C THR A 102 -0.45 -10.50 -4.75
N ARG A 103 -1.28 -10.78 -5.76
CA ARG A 103 -1.82 -9.75 -6.64
C ARG A 103 -2.72 -8.76 -5.90
N GLU A 104 -3.58 -9.25 -5.01
CA GLU A 104 -4.45 -8.39 -4.20
C GLU A 104 -3.64 -7.54 -3.23
N THR A 105 -2.57 -8.12 -2.66
CA THR A 105 -1.63 -7.37 -1.82
C THR A 105 -1.00 -6.21 -2.59
N ILE A 106 -0.58 -6.45 -3.84
CA ILE A 106 0.01 -5.42 -4.71
C ILE A 106 -1.04 -4.36 -5.07
N ASP A 107 -2.21 -4.77 -5.54
CA ASP A 107 -3.30 -3.86 -5.95
C ASP A 107 -3.73 -2.95 -4.78
N LEU A 108 -3.81 -3.49 -3.56
CA LEU A 108 -4.09 -2.69 -2.36
C LEU A 108 -2.96 -1.71 -2.04
N CYS A 109 -1.70 -2.14 -2.11
CA CYS A 109 -0.56 -1.25 -1.84
C CYS A 109 -0.49 -0.11 -2.86
N LEU A 110 -0.76 -0.39 -4.14
CA LEU A 110 -0.83 0.63 -5.19
C LEU A 110 -1.99 1.61 -4.98
N ALA A 111 -3.15 1.11 -4.55
CA ALA A 111 -4.29 1.94 -4.17
C ALA A 111 -3.94 2.88 -3.02
N VAL A 112 -3.31 2.35 -1.95
CA VAL A 112 -2.85 3.16 -0.81
C VAL A 112 -1.87 4.23 -1.29
N ILE A 113 -0.79 3.85 -1.99
CA ILE A 113 0.23 4.79 -2.48
C ILE A 113 -0.42 5.93 -3.28
N SER A 114 -1.36 5.60 -4.17
CA SER A 114 -2.04 6.56 -5.04
C SER A 114 -2.96 7.53 -4.30
N ASP A 115 -3.55 7.10 -3.18
CA ASP A 115 -4.50 7.91 -2.40
C ASP A 115 -3.83 8.72 -1.28
N LEU A 116 -2.58 8.38 -0.88
CA LEU A 116 -1.86 9.13 0.17
C LEU A 116 -1.73 10.63 -0.10
N PRO A 117 -1.40 11.10 -1.33
CA PRO A 117 -1.38 12.53 -1.61
C PRO A 117 -2.73 13.22 -1.41
N ILE A 118 -3.84 12.52 -1.68
CA ILE A 118 -5.18 13.05 -1.50
C ILE A 118 -5.49 13.17 0.00
N LEU A 119 -5.10 12.15 0.78
CA LEU A 119 -5.25 12.15 2.24
C LEU A 119 -4.44 13.25 2.91
N ALA A 120 -3.18 13.43 2.53
CA ALA A 120 -2.31 14.46 3.09
C ALA A 120 -2.88 15.88 2.94
N ASN A 121 -3.59 16.14 1.84
CA ASN A 121 -4.22 17.45 1.59
C ASN A 121 -5.52 17.68 2.38
N LYS A 122 -6.08 16.66 3.03
CA LYS A 122 -7.38 16.70 3.70
C LYS A 122 -7.30 16.39 5.19
N MET A 123 -6.11 16.26 5.74
CA MET A 123 -5.90 15.63 7.04
C MET A 123 -4.83 16.35 7.86
N GLU A 124 -5.09 16.50 9.16
CA GLU A 124 -4.05 16.85 10.13
C GLU A 124 -3.23 15.61 10.46
N ASP A 125 -1.93 15.65 10.15
CA ASP A 125 -1.02 14.53 10.37
C ASP A 125 0.22 14.93 11.21
N PRO A 126 0.04 15.36 12.48
CA PRO A 126 1.16 15.80 13.32
C PRO A 126 2.13 14.66 13.69
N GLU A 127 1.71 13.41 13.54
CA GLU A 127 2.49 12.21 13.88
C GLU A 127 3.03 11.46 12.64
N GLU A 128 2.97 12.09 11.45
CA GLU A 128 3.52 11.54 10.19
C GLU A 128 2.96 10.12 9.85
N HIS A 129 1.69 9.89 10.13
CA HIS A 129 1.02 8.63 9.83
C HIS A 129 0.96 8.35 8.33
N ILE A 130 0.86 9.36 7.47
CA ILE A 130 0.92 9.22 6.00
C ILE A 130 2.27 8.66 5.57
N TYR A 131 3.36 9.18 6.13
CA TYR A 131 4.70 8.67 5.87
C TYR A 131 4.84 7.20 6.32
N THR A 132 4.28 6.87 7.48
CA THR A 132 4.25 5.48 7.99
C THR A 132 3.46 4.55 7.07
N LEU A 133 2.32 4.99 6.53
CA LEU A 133 1.53 4.23 5.55
C LEU A 133 2.31 4.01 4.24
N MET A 134 2.95 5.06 3.71
CA MET A 134 3.81 4.97 2.52
C MET A 134 4.90 3.91 2.70
N ARG A 135 5.62 3.96 3.82
CA ARG A 135 6.67 2.99 4.14
C ARG A 135 6.13 1.56 4.28
N THR A 136 4.96 1.40 4.90
CA THR A 136 4.32 0.09 5.08
C THR A 136 3.94 -0.50 3.73
N ALA A 137 3.32 0.29 2.84
CA ALA A 137 2.97 -0.14 1.49
C ALA A 137 4.22 -0.50 0.67
N CYS A 138 5.26 0.34 0.67
CA CYS A 138 6.51 0.06 -0.05
C CYS A 138 7.22 -1.21 0.46
N THR A 139 7.26 -1.41 1.79
CA THR A 139 7.83 -2.63 2.38
C THR A 139 7.06 -3.87 1.95
N THR A 140 5.73 -3.77 1.91
CA THR A 140 4.88 -4.90 1.50
C THR A 140 5.07 -5.21 0.02
N LEU A 141 5.14 -4.18 -0.85
CA LEU A 141 5.48 -4.36 -2.26
C LEU A 141 6.85 -5.01 -2.45
N TRP A 142 7.85 -4.62 -1.65
CA TRP A 142 9.18 -5.21 -1.70
C TRP A 142 9.15 -6.73 -1.47
N GLU A 143 8.38 -7.17 -0.47
CA GLU A 143 8.21 -8.59 -0.15
C GLU A 143 7.52 -9.35 -1.29
N CYS A 144 6.44 -8.77 -1.84
CA CYS A 144 5.70 -9.34 -2.96
C CYS A 144 6.52 -9.41 -4.25
N TYR A 145 7.46 -8.50 -4.47
CA TYR A 145 8.19 -8.37 -5.72
C TYR A 145 8.94 -9.63 -6.13
N SER A 146 9.61 -10.27 -5.16
CA SER A 146 10.49 -11.41 -5.40
C SER A 146 9.76 -12.67 -5.87
N VAL A 147 8.47 -12.80 -5.55
CA VAL A 147 7.65 -13.97 -5.89
C VAL A 147 6.87 -13.80 -7.21
N LEU A 148 6.93 -12.61 -7.81
CA LEU A 148 6.26 -12.35 -9.09
C LEU A 148 7.05 -12.93 -10.28
N PRO A 149 6.35 -13.34 -11.36
CA PRO A 149 6.96 -13.55 -12.67
C PRO A 149 7.68 -12.31 -13.18
N ILE A 150 8.74 -12.48 -13.97
CA ILE A 150 9.62 -11.40 -14.46
C ILE A 150 8.84 -10.31 -15.19
N GLU A 151 7.83 -10.68 -15.97
CA GLU A 151 7.00 -9.75 -16.72
C GLU A 151 6.20 -8.84 -15.78
N ARG A 152 5.64 -9.42 -14.70
CA ARG A 152 4.90 -8.69 -13.68
C ARG A 152 5.81 -7.83 -12.80
N GLN A 153 7.03 -8.31 -12.52
CA GLN A 153 8.06 -7.50 -11.86
C GLN A 153 8.43 -6.26 -12.68
N GLN A 154 8.53 -6.39 -14.00
CA GLN A 154 8.84 -5.27 -14.89
C GLN A 154 7.68 -4.26 -14.92
N ALA A 155 6.44 -4.72 -15.07
CA ALA A 155 5.26 -3.86 -15.06
C ALA A 155 5.13 -3.09 -13.73
N LEU A 156 5.34 -3.77 -12.59
CA LEU A 156 5.29 -3.14 -11.27
C LEU A 156 6.43 -2.12 -11.08
N PHE A 157 7.64 -2.44 -11.53
CA PHE A 157 8.78 -1.50 -11.50
C PHE A 157 8.47 -0.24 -12.30
N GLU A 158 7.96 -0.37 -13.52
CA GLU A 158 7.61 0.78 -14.38
C GLU A 158 6.50 1.62 -13.76
N ARG A 159 5.48 0.98 -13.17
CA ARG A 159 4.41 1.66 -12.45
C ARG A 159 4.94 2.49 -11.28
N ILE A 160 5.80 1.92 -10.43
CA ILE A 160 6.38 2.67 -9.29
C ILE A 160 7.32 3.78 -9.77
N LEU A 161 8.05 3.58 -10.87
CA LEU A 161 8.90 4.62 -11.45
C LEU A 161 8.06 5.81 -11.94
N GLN A 162 6.90 5.55 -12.53
CA GLN A 162 5.94 6.60 -12.93
C GLN A 162 5.33 7.33 -11.72
N GLU A 163 5.00 6.61 -10.64
CA GLU A 163 4.54 7.23 -9.40
C GLU A 163 5.61 8.14 -8.81
N TYR A 164 6.86 7.65 -8.67
CA TYR A 164 7.99 8.44 -8.18
C TYR A 164 8.21 9.74 -8.96
N ALA A 165 7.93 9.74 -10.27
CA ALA A 165 8.07 10.92 -11.12
C ALA A 165 7.04 12.03 -10.83
N LYS A 166 5.97 11.75 -10.08
CA LYS A 166 4.95 12.77 -9.79
C LYS A 166 5.46 13.75 -8.73
N PRO A 167 5.42 15.07 -8.99
CA PRO A 167 5.94 16.09 -8.07
C PRO A 167 5.35 16.01 -6.66
N VAL A 168 4.06 15.65 -6.56
CA VAL A 168 3.32 15.60 -5.31
C VAL A 168 3.94 14.70 -4.24
N TYR A 169 4.64 13.62 -4.63
CA TYR A 169 5.29 12.77 -3.63
C TYR A 169 6.54 13.42 -3.05
N LEU A 170 7.27 14.23 -3.82
CA LEU A 170 8.38 15.00 -3.29
C LEU A 170 7.88 16.15 -2.42
N ASP A 171 6.84 16.85 -2.88
CA ASP A 171 6.28 17.99 -2.16
C ASP A 171 5.69 17.58 -0.78
N LEU A 172 5.43 16.28 -0.58
CA LEU A 172 4.96 15.66 0.67
C LEU A 172 6.04 14.79 1.37
N ASP A 173 7.30 14.83 0.93
CA ASP A 173 8.41 14.02 1.45
C ASP A 173 8.18 12.49 1.44
N LEU A 174 7.33 12.01 0.53
CA LEU A 174 6.99 10.58 0.35
C LEU A 174 7.83 9.88 -0.72
N ASP A 175 8.49 10.63 -1.59
CA ASP A 175 9.27 10.12 -2.73
C ASP A 175 10.43 9.19 -2.31
N ASN A 176 11.05 9.47 -1.15
CA ASN A 176 12.17 8.68 -0.63
C ASN A 176 11.84 7.19 -0.44
N ALA A 177 10.61 6.87 -0.04
CA ALA A 177 10.17 5.49 0.12
C ALA A 177 10.07 4.77 -1.24
N LEU A 178 9.52 5.45 -2.25
CA LEU A 178 9.43 4.95 -3.62
C LEU A 178 10.82 4.78 -4.24
N LEU A 179 11.70 5.76 -4.05
CA LEU A 179 13.07 5.70 -4.58
C LEU A 179 13.88 4.57 -3.93
N SER A 180 13.73 4.36 -2.62
CA SER A 180 14.39 3.25 -1.92
C SER A 180 13.95 1.90 -2.48
N LEU A 181 12.65 1.74 -2.76
CA LEU A 181 12.11 0.54 -3.39
C LEU A 181 12.69 0.30 -4.79
N LEU A 182 12.71 1.34 -5.62
CA LEU A 182 13.29 1.30 -6.97
C LEU A 182 14.79 0.99 -6.95
N LYS A 183 15.52 1.58 -5.98
CA LYS A 183 16.95 1.36 -5.78
C LYS A 183 17.26 -0.12 -5.56
N ASP A 184 16.50 -0.78 -4.70
CA ASP A 184 16.69 -2.19 -4.36
C ASP A 184 16.28 -3.10 -5.53
N TRP A 185 15.13 -2.85 -6.17
CA TRP A 185 14.68 -3.64 -7.33
C TRP A 185 15.58 -3.51 -8.57
N ALA A 186 16.32 -2.42 -8.67
CA ALA A 186 17.30 -2.19 -9.73
C ALA A 186 18.71 -2.70 -9.38
N GLN A 187 18.99 -3.15 -8.15
CA GLN A 187 20.34 -3.42 -7.66
C GLN A 187 21.19 -4.27 -8.60
N ARG A 188 20.59 -5.30 -9.22
CA ARG A 188 21.28 -6.24 -10.12
C ARG A 188 20.81 -6.16 -11.57
N ASN A 189 20.09 -5.10 -11.96
CA ASN A 189 19.50 -4.98 -13.28
C ASN A 189 19.87 -3.64 -13.93
N SER A 190 20.87 -3.67 -14.82
CA SER A 190 21.40 -2.47 -15.50
C SER A 190 20.37 -1.75 -16.38
N LYS A 191 19.32 -2.42 -16.85
CA LYS A 191 18.22 -1.77 -17.60
C LYS A 191 17.37 -0.92 -16.64
N ARG A 192 17.04 -1.46 -15.46
CA ARG A 192 16.29 -0.76 -14.42
C ARG A 192 17.08 0.40 -13.80
N GLN A 193 18.38 0.19 -13.56
CA GLN A 193 19.28 1.27 -13.10
C GLN A 193 19.27 2.45 -14.08
N ARG A 194 19.42 2.17 -15.38
CA ARG A 194 19.34 3.19 -16.43
C ARG A 194 17.99 3.89 -16.47
N ALA A 195 16.89 3.16 -16.27
CA ALA A 195 15.55 3.76 -16.22
C ALA A 195 15.39 4.73 -15.03
N CYS A 196 15.86 4.36 -13.84
CA CYS A 196 15.86 5.25 -12.67
C CYS A 196 16.69 6.52 -12.90
N LEU A 197 17.92 6.38 -13.42
CA LEU A 197 18.79 7.53 -13.71
C LEU A 197 18.20 8.43 -14.78
N HIS A 198 17.59 7.84 -15.82
CA HIS A 198 16.90 8.60 -16.84
C HIS A 198 15.73 9.39 -16.27
N GLN A 199 14.92 8.77 -15.39
CA GLN A 199 13.80 9.46 -14.75
C GLN A 199 14.28 10.64 -13.89
N LEU A 200 15.35 10.46 -13.12
CA LEU A 200 16.00 11.54 -12.35
C LEU A 200 16.52 12.66 -13.25
N GLU A 201 17.13 12.31 -14.39
CA GLU A 201 17.60 13.29 -15.38
C GLU A 201 16.44 14.11 -15.95
N GLN A 202 15.30 13.47 -16.24
CA GLN A 202 14.10 14.19 -16.69
C GLN A 202 13.57 15.11 -15.60
N LEU A 203 13.50 14.65 -14.34
CA LEU A 203 13.09 15.50 -13.22
C LEU A 203 14.01 16.71 -13.08
N LEU A 204 15.32 16.53 -13.14
CA LEU A 204 16.32 17.62 -13.10
C LEU A 204 16.13 18.65 -14.21
N LYS A 205 15.69 18.24 -15.41
CA LYS A 205 15.39 19.15 -16.52
C LYS A 205 14.12 19.97 -16.28
N THR A 206 13.18 19.42 -15.51
CA THR A 206 11.92 20.11 -15.14
C THR A 206 12.06 20.97 -13.89
N VAL A 207 13.13 20.82 -13.11
CA VAL A 207 13.41 21.72 -11.99
C VAL A 207 13.86 23.06 -12.57
N GLU A 208 12.97 24.04 -12.48
CA GLU A 208 13.22 25.43 -12.89
C GLU A 208 14.26 26.11 -11.96
N HIS A 209 14.01 27.36 -11.56
CA HIS A 209 14.87 28.13 -10.65
C HIS A 209 14.65 27.74 -9.18
N ASP A 210 14.54 26.44 -8.87
CA ASP A 210 14.47 25.89 -7.51
C ASP A 210 15.82 25.21 -7.15
N PRO A 211 16.74 25.92 -6.47
CA PRO A 211 18.04 25.38 -6.12
C PRO A 211 17.95 24.22 -5.12
N TRP A 212 16.93 24.21 -4.25
CA TRP A 212 16.77 23.16 -3.24
C TRP A 212 16.40 21.84 -3.91
N ARG A 213 15.35 21.84 -4.74
CA ARG A 213 14.89 20.65 -5.46
C ARG A 213 15.96 20.10 -6.39
N LYS A 214 16.73 20.99 -7.03
CA LYS A 214 17.87 20.61 -7.88
C LYS A 214 18.94 19.87 -7.07
N ASN A 215 19.36 20.44 -5.94
CA ASN A 215 20.38 19.83 -5.08
C ASN A 215 19.91 18.48 -4.51
N TYR A 216 18.65 18.40 -4.10
CA TYR A 216 18.03 17.18 -3.60
C TYR A 216 18.08 16.03 -4.63
N LEU A 217 17.65 16.28 -5.87
CA LEU A 217 17.70 15.28 -6.95
C LEU A 217 19.13 14.88 -7.34
N LEU A 218 20.10 15.81 -7.26
CA LEU A 218 21.52 15.51 -7.47
C LEU A 218 22.07 14.59 -6.38
N GLU A 219 21.73 14.82 -5.11
CA GLU A 219 22.12 13.94 -4.01
C GLU A 219 21.47 12.56 -4.12
N GLN A 220 20.19 12.48 -4.50
CA GLN A 220 19.53 11.20 -4.82
C GLN A 220 20.26 10.45 -5.94
N THR A 221 20.61 11.14 -7.03
CA THR A 221 21.37 10.55 -8.15
C THR A 221 22.72 10.00 -7.69
N LYS A 222 23.45 10.78 -6.89
CA LYS A 222 24.76 10.38 -6.34
C LYS A 222 24.64 9.18 -5.41
N SER A 223 23.60 9.13 -4.58
CA SER A 223 23.27 8.02 -3.69
C SER A 223 22.95 6.72 -4.44
N LEU A 224 22.20 6.79 -5.54
CA LEU A 224 21.95 5.61 -6.39
C LEU A 224 23.24 5.11 -7.04
N LEU A 225 24.04 6.02 -7.61
CA LEU A 225 25.29 5.68 -8.27
C LEU A 225 26.31 5.07 -7.31
N SER A 226 26.39 5.55 -6.06
CA SER A 226 27.27 4.96 -5.05
C SER A 226 26.80 3.57 -4.64
N PHE A 227 25.49 3.40 -4.44
CA PHE A 227 24.91 2.13 -4.00
C PHE A 227 25.06 1.01 -5.03
N TRP A 228 24.89 1.27 -6.33
CA TRP A 228 25.01 0.23 -7.36
C TRP A 228 26.43 -0.04 -7.84
N LYS A 229 27.40 0.84 -7.52
CA LYS A 229 28.83 0.60 -7.78
C LYS A 229 29.48 -0.30 -6.73
N ALA A 230 28.85 -0.44 -5.56
CA ALA A 230 29.25 -1.34 -4.48
C ALA A 230 28.76 -2.77 -4.73
#